data_AF-A0A815WPC2-F1
#
_entry.id   AF-A0A815WPC2-F1
#
_cell.length_a   1.000
_cell.length_b   1.000
_cell.length_c   1.000
_cell.angle_alpha   90.00
_cell.angle_beta   90.00
_cell.angle_gamma   90.00
#
_symmetry.space_group_name_H-M   'P 1'
#
loop_
_entity.id
_entity.type
_entity.pdbx_description
1 polymer ?
#
loop_
_entity_poly.entity_id
_entity_poly.type
_entity_poly.pdbx_seq_one_letter_code
_entity_poly.pdbx_strand_id
1 'polypeptide(L)'
;FTMHAFSYDQYYDLIHRKDWINLAKKICESIELLSKVGADFIIIPSNTPHYAIEPKQSRFWENACKRQTLLDRVHVPVGVPDDYR
;
A
#
# COMPACT_ATOMS: atom_id res chain seq x y z
N PHE A 1 -18.28 -4.34 6.76
CA PHE A 1 -17.34 -4.02 5.67
C PHE A 1 -17.10 -2.52 5.69
N THR A 2 -15.85 -2.08 5.65
CA THR A 2 -15.48 -0.66 5.69
C THR A 2 -14.44 -0.38 4.62
N MET A 3 -14.45 0.81 4.03
CA MET A 3 -13.61 1.18 2.90
C MET A 3 -12.97 2.53 3.16
N HIS A 4 -11.71 2.67 2.78
CA HIS A 4 -11.00 3.94 2.76
C HIS A 4 -10.43 4.17 1.37
N ALA A 5 -10.55 5.40 0.89
CA ALA A 5 -9.93 5.87 -0.35
C ALA A 5 -9.33 7.25 -0.11
N PHE A 6 -8.15 7.50 -0.69
CA PHE A 6 -7.54 8.83 -0.75
C PHE A 6 -7.70 9.42 -2.16
N SER A 7 -7.32 10.69 -2.34
CA SER A 7 -7.53 11.42 -3.59
C SER A 7 -6.93 10.70 -4.81
N TYR A 8 -7.73 10.58 -5.88
CA TYR A 8 -7.28 10.03 -7.15
C TYR A 8 -6.16 10.84 -7.79
N ASP A 9 -6.22 12.18 -7.72
CA ASP A 9 -5.17 13.04 -8.31
C ASP A 9 -3.82 12.81 -7.61
N GLN A 10 -3.85 12.70 -6.27
CA GLN A 10 -2.64 12.37 -5.49
C GLN A 10 -2.11 10.98 -5.84
N TYR A 11 -3.01 10.00 -5.98
CA TYR A 11 -2.66 8.65 -6.40
C TYR A 11 -2.00 8.64 -7.78
N TYR A 12 -2.60 9.33 -8.73
CA TYR A 12 -2.13 9.44 -10.11
C TYR A 12 -0.75 10.10 -10.18
N ASP A 13 -0.56 11.21 -9.47
CA ASP A 13 0.72 11.92 -9.42
C ASP A 13 1.85 11.04 -8.85
N LEU A 14 1.57 10.29 -7.78
CA LEU A 14 2.54 9.39 -7.15
C LEU A 14 2.94 8.26 -8.10
N ILE A 15 1.99 7.66 -8.82
CA ILE A 15 2.27 6.62 -9.82
C ILE A 15 3.05 7.18 -10.98
N HIS A 16 2.62 8.32 -11.52
CA HIS A 16 3.25 8.92 -12.70
C HIS A 16 4.72 9.28 -12.43
N ARG A 17 5.03 9.73 -11.20
CA ARG A 17 6.39 10.02 -10.76
C ARG A 17 7.16 8.80 -10.27
N LYS A 18 6.57 7.60 -10.29
CA LYS A 18 7.12 6.38 -9.68
C LYS A 18 7.54 6.59 -8.23
N ASP A 19 6.82 7.44 -7.49
CA ASP A 19 7.08 7.74 -6.08
C ASP A 19 6.47 6.67 -5.18
N TRP A 20 7.05 5.47 -5.27
CA TRP A 20 6.59 4.29 -4.56
C TRP A 20 6.69 4.45 -3.04
N ILE A 21 7.66 5.22 -2.55
CA ILE A 21 7.86 5.46 -1.11
C ILE A 21 6.70 6.26 -0.53
N ASN A 22 6.28 7.35 -1.18
CA ASN A 22 5.16 8.14 -0.68
C ASN A 22 3.81 7.47 -0.96
N LEU A 23 3.69 6.69 -2.04
CA LEU A 23 2.53 5.81 -2.23
C LEU A 23 2.40 4.79 -1.10
N ALA A 24 3.50 4.14 -0.69
CA ALA A 24 3.51 3.21 0.43
C ALA A 24 3.02 3.86 1.73
N LYS A 25 3.47 5.08 2.04
CA LYS A 25 2.99 5.82 3.22
C LYS A 25 1.48 6.05 3.18
N LYS A 26 0.91 6.42 2.02
CA LYS A 26 -0.54 6.59 1.86
C LYS A 26 -1.33 5.30 2.05
N ILE A 27 -0.79 4.17 1.61
CA ILE A 27 -1.38 2.86 1.86
C ILE A 27 -1.31 2.53 3.36
N CYS A 28 -0.15 2.73 4.02
CA CYS A 28 -0.02 2.53 5.47
C CYS A 28 -0.99 3.41 6.29
N GLU A 29 -1.17 4.69 5.92
CA GLU A 29 -2.15 5.59 6.54
C GLU A 29 -3.58 5.03 6.40
N SER A 30 -3.92 4.50 5.22
CA SER A 30 -5.24 3.87 4.98
C SER A 30 -5.43 2.62 5.83
N ILE A 31 -4.41 1.76 5.91
CA ILE A 31 -4.43 0.55 6.75
C ILE A 31 -4.60 0.93 8.23
N GLU A 32 -3.94 1.98 8.70
CA GLU A 32 -4.08 2.46 10.08
C GLU A 32 -5.49 2.93 10.40
N LEU A 33 -6.13 3.66 9.49
CA LEU A 33 -7.52 4.08 9.68
C LEU A 33 -8.47 2.88 9.72
N LEU A 34 -8.28 1.91 8.81
CA LEU A 34 -9.08 0.69 8.77
C LEU A 34 -8.86 -0.18 10.03
N SER A 35 -7.63 -0.27 10.52
CA SER A 35 -7.29 -0.96 11.75
C SER A 35 -7.98 -0.36 12.97
N LYS A 36 -8.02 0.98 13.09
CA LYS A 36 -8.66 1.69 14.20
C LYS A 36 -10.16 1.44 14.30
N VAL A 37 -10.81 1.09 13.20
CA VAL A 37 -12.24 0.74 13.16
C VAL A 37 -12.49 -0.77 13.22
N GLY A 38 -11.46 -1.56 13.53
CA GLY A 38 -11.57 -3.00 13.76
C GLY A 38 -11.42 -3.87 12.51
N ALA A 39 -10.76 -3.39 11.45
CA ALA A 39 -10.46 -4.24 10.31
C ALA A 39 -9.35 -5.25 10.65
N ASP A 40 -9.66 -6.55 10.52
CA ASP A 40 -8.71 -7.65 10.75
C ASP A 40 -7.92 -8.06 9.51
N PHE A 41 -8.39 -7.65 8.32
CA PHE A 41 -7.82 -7.98 7.01
C PHE A 41 -8.03 -6.82 6.02
N ILE A 42 -7.12 -6.68 5.04
CA ILE A 42 -7.10 -5.59 4.06
C ILE A 42 -7.08 -6.17 2.65
N ILE A 43 -7.86 -5.56 1.75
CA ILE A 43 -7.86 -5.84 0.31
C ILE A 43 -7.50 -4.54 -0.43
N ILE A 44 -6.56 -4.61 -1.37
CA ILE A 44 -6.22 -3.52 -2.28
C ILE A 44 -6.75 -3.87 -3.67
N PRO A 45 -7.90 -3.33 -4.11
CA PRO A 45 -8.55 -3.71 -5.36
C PRO A 45 -7.92 -2.99 -6.58
N SER A 46 -6.59 -2.95 -6.65
CA SER A 46 -5.84 -2.36 -7.76
C SER A 46 -4.44 -2.96 -7.84
N ASN A 47 -3.94 -3.24 -9.04
CA ASN A 47 -2.64 -3.90 -9.22
C ASN A 47 -1.47 -2.94 -9.01
N THR A 48 -1.52 -1.73 -9.56
CA THR A 48 -0.40 -0.76 -9.55
C THR A 48 0.13 -0.40 -8.15
N PRO A 49 -0.69 -0.21 -7.10
CA PRO A 49 -0.18 0.07 -5.76
C PRO A 49 0.74 -1.02 -5.20
N HIS A 50 0.66 -2.26 -5.70
CA HIS A 50 1.49 -3.37 -5.23
C HIS A 50 2.97 -3.16 -5.55
N TYR A 51 3.34 -2.33 -6.55
CA TYR A 51 4.75 -1.95 -6.78
C TYR A 51 5.36 -1.22 -5.58
N ALA A 52 4.56 -0.55 -4.75
CA ALA A 52 5.01 0.10 -3.53
C ALA A 52 5.20 -0.88 -2.34
N ILE A 53 4.75 -2.13 -2.49
CA ILE A 53 4.73 -3.19 -1.46
C ILE A 53 5.76 -4.29 -1.80
N GLU A 54 6.43 -4.22 -2.95
CA GLU A 54 7.32 -5.30 -3.41
C GLU A 54 8.47 -5.60 -2.43
N PRO A 55 8.96 -6.85 -2.36
CA PRO A 55 10.06 -7.26 -1.48
C PRO A 55 11.35 -6.44 -1.66
N LYS A 56 11.62 -5.91 -2.85
CA LYS A 56 12.77 -5.03 -3.09
C LYS A 56 12.68 -3.70 -2.32
N GLN A 57 11.46 -3.31 -1.94
CA GLN A 57 11.13 -2.11 -1.18
C GLN A 57 10.72 -2.43 0.26
N SER A 58 10.83 -3.70 0.71
CA SER A 58 10.40 -4.15 2.04
C SER A 58 10.95 -3.29 3.17
N ARG A 59 12.23 -2.88 3.08
CA ARG A 59 12.85 -1.99 4.06
C ARG A 59 12.18 -0.62 4.14
N PHE A 60 11.71 -0.08 3.01
CA PHE A 60 10.94 1.17 2.98
C PHE A 60 9.51 0.98 3.46
N TRP A 61 8.89 -0.14 3.10
CA TRP A 61 7.56 -0.53 3.55
C TRP A 61 7.49 -0.70 5.07
N GLU A 62 8.42 -1.45 5.66
CA GLU A 62 8.60 -1.58 7.10
C GLU A 62 8.81 -0.22 7.77
N ASN A 63 9.65 0.64 7.18
CA ASN A 63 9.91 1.98 7.68
C ASN A 63 8.69 2.92 7.58
N ALA A 64 7.85 2.75 6.56
CA ALA A 64 6.63 3.54 6.35
C ALA A 64 5.50 3.08 7.29
N CYS A 65 5.35 1.78 7.49
CA CYS A 65 4.32 1.15 8.31
C CYS A 65 4.77 0.89 9.77
N LYS A 66 5.85 1.53 10.23
CA LYS A 66 6.65 1.31 11.46
C LYS A 66 5.93 1.21 12.82
N ARG A 67 4.59 1.22 12.87
CA ARG A 67 3.77 1.13 14.07
C ARG A 67 2.75 -0.02 14.09
N GLN A 68 2.76 -0.97 13.14
CA GLN A 68 1.65 -1.93 13.03
C GLN A 68 2.02 -3.41 12.99
N THR A 69 1.38 -4.14 13.91
CA THR A 69 1.24 -5.61 14.01
C THR A 69 0.38 -6.23 12.89
N LEU A 70 -0.03 -5.45 11.88
CA LEU A 70 -0.88 -5.89 10.77
C LEU A 70 -0.12 -6.19 9.49
N LEU A 71 1.19 -5.92 9.46
CA LEU A 71 2.04 -6.20 8.30
C LEU A 71 2.02 -7.68 7.89
N ASP A 72 1.90 -8.58 8.86
CA ASP A 72 1.81 -10.03 8.62
C ASP A 72 0.49 -10.48 7.96
N ARG A 73 -0.49 -9.57 7.78
CA ARG A 73 -1.85 -9.89 7.33
C ARG A 73 -2.21 -9.30 5.96
N VAL A 74 -1.28 -8.62 5.29
CA VAL A 74 -1.46 -8.11 3.93
C VAL A 74 -1.07 -9.21 2.94
N HIS A 75 -2.05 -9.76 2.23
CA HIS A 75 -1.77 -10.71 1.15
C HIS A 75 -1.35 -9.96 -0.11
N VAL A 76 -0.11 -10.16 -0.55
CA VAL A 76 0.41 -9.64 -1.82
C VAL A 76 0.48 -10.81 -2.82
N PRO A 77 -0.28 -10.79 -3.94
CA PRO A 77 -0.15 -11.81 -4.96
C PRO A 77 1.22 -11.73 -5.64
N VAL A 78 1.86 -12.88 -5.82
CA VAL A 78 3.20 -13.00 -6.42
C VAL A 78 3.09 -12.82 -7.94
N GLY A 79 3.67 -11.73 -8.45
CA GLY A 79 3.91 -11.53 -9.89
C GLY A 79 3.04 -10.45 -10.53
N VAL A 80 3.64 -9.30 -10.82
CA VAL A 80 3.08 -8.28 -11.71
C VAL A 80 4.02 -8.16 -12.92
N PRO A 81 3.51 -8.13 -14.17
CA PRO A 81 4.32 -7.92 -15.37
C PRO A 81 5.17 -6.64 -15.29
N ASP A 82 6.34 -6.70 -15.92
CA ASP A 82 7.47 -5.76 -15.80
C ASP A 82 7.25 -4.40 -16.52
N ASP A 83 6.01 -4.09 -16.90
CA ASP A 83 5.64 -3.05 -17.88
C ASP A 83 5.88 -1.60 -17.39
N TYR A 84 6.23 -1.43 -16.10
CA TYR A 84 6.45 -0.13 -15.46
C TYR A 84 7.88 0.08 -14.93
N ARG A 85 8.86 -0.77 -15.31
CA ARG A 85 10.27 -0.50 -15.00
C ARG A 85 10.77 0.81 -15.61
#